data_AF-W4L5U8-F1
#
_entry.id   AF-W4L5U8-F1
#
_cell.length_a   1.000
_cell.length_b   1.000
_cell.length_c   1.000
_cell.angle_alpha   90.00
_cell.angle_beta   90.00
_cell.angle_gamma   90.00
#
_symmetry.space_group_name_H-M   'P 1'
#
loop_
_entity.id
_entity.type
_entity.pdbx_description
1 polymer ?
#
loop_
_entity_poly.entity_id
_entity_poly.type
_entity_poly.pdbx_seq_one_letter_code
_entity_poly.pdbx_strand_id
1 'polypeptide(L)' 'MLRRIDEAARYVPLERLALSPQCGFASTEAGNLLTEDEQWRKLELVVDTARKAWS' A
#
# COMPACT_ATOMS: atom_id res chain seq x y z
N MET A 1 -4.40 7.45 -4.03
CA MET A 1 -3.04 6.94 -3.82
C MET A 1 -2.08 7.38 -4.93
N LEU A 2 -2.45 7.30 -6.21
CA LEU A 2 -1.60 7.69 -7.35
C LEU A 2 -0.91 9.05 -7.17
N ARG A 3 -1.66 10.11 -6.80
CA ARG A 3 -1.08 11.43 -6.53
C ARG A 3 0.10 11.42 -5.54
N ARG A 4 0.05 10.58 -4.50
CA ARG A 4 1.15 10.46 -3.52
C ARG A 4 2.37 9.75 -4.11
N ILE A 5 2.15 8.79 -5.01
CA ILE A 5 3.22 8.12 -5.74
C ILE A 5 3.87 9.12 -6.71
N ASP A 6 3.06 9.92 -7.42
CA ASP A 6 3.56 10.97 -8.33
C ASP A 6 4.37 12.04 -7.58
N GLU A 7 3.93 12.41 -6.38
CA GLU A 7 4.68 13.32 -5.50
C GLU A 7 6.02 12.71 -5.07
N ALA A 8 6.05 11.43 -4.66
CA ALA A 8 7.28 10.73 -4.30
C ALA A 8 8.24 10.57 -5.49
N ALA A 9 7.70 10.37 -6.70
CA ALA A 9 8.46 10.24 -7.94
C ALA A 9 9.25 11.51 -8.32
N ARG A 10 8.92 12.66 -7.71
CA ARG A 10 9.72 13.91 -7.85
C ARG A 10 11.07 13.84 -7.14
N TYR A 11 11.22 12.94 -6.17
CA TYR A 11 12.42 12.81 -5.34
C TYR A 11 13.25 11.57 -5.68
N VAL A 12 12.61 10.48 -6.07
CA VAL A 12 13.24 9.20 -6.41
C VAL A 12 12.56 8.65 -7.67
N PRO A 13 13.30 8.12 -8.66
CA PRO A 13 12.69 7.55 -9.86
C PRO A 13 11.66 6.47 -9.54
N LEU A 14 10.57 6.43 -10.32
CA LEU A 14 9.41 5.56 -10.08
C LEU A 14 9.80 4.07 -10.03
N GLU A 15 10.77 3.65 -10.85
CA GLU A 15 11.31 2.30 -10.90
C GLU A 15 12.07 1.88 -9.62
N ARG A 16 12.36 2.83 -8.72
CA ARG A 16 12.98 2.60 -7.42
C ARG A 16 12.00 2.74 -6.25
N LEU A 17 10.72 2.93 -6.54
CA LEU A 17 9.65 2.99 -5.55
C LEU A 17 8.90 1.66 -5.46
N ALA A 18 8.32 1.39 -4.29
CA ALA A 18 7.44 0.25 -4.05
C ALA A 18 6.25 0.68 -3.19
N LEU A 19 5.14 -0.05 -3.28
CA LEU A 19 3.93 0.21 -2.51
C LEU A 19 3.65 -0.94 -1.53
N SER A 20 3.41 -0.59 -0.27
CA SER A 20 3.00 -1.54 0.77
C SER A 20 1.94 -0.91 1.68
N PRO A 21 1.24 -1.71 2.51
CA PRO A 21 0.57 -1.20 3.70
C PRO A 21 1.55 -0.43 4.60
N GLN A 22 1.01 0.44 5.45
CA GLN A 22 1.81 1.23 6.41
C GLN A 22 2.46 0.36 7.49
N CYS A 23 1.77 -0.71 7.89
CA CYS A 23 2.20 -1.65 8.92
C CYS A 23 1.61 -3.04 8.63
N GLY A 24 2.11 -4.05 9.34
CA GLY A 24 1.57 -5.42 9.24
C GLY A 24 0.19 -5.54 9.89
N PHE A 25 -0.56 -6.58 9.54
CA PHE A 25 -1.88 -6.82 10.16
C PHE A 25 -1.81 -7.29 11.62
N ALA A 26 -0.61 -7.54 12.16
CA ALA A 26 -0.39 -7.96 13.54
C ALA A 26 0.34 -6.89 14.40
N SER A 27 0.49 -5.66 13.91
CA SER A 27 1.47 -4.71 14.46
C SER A 27 0.97 -3.81 15.61
N THR A 28 0.06 -4.27 16.46
CA THR A 28 -0.35 -3.57 17.69
C THR A 28 -0.46 -4.54 18.87
N GLU A 29 -0.14 -4.11 20.09
CA GLU A 29 -0.29 -4.95 21.31
C GLU A 29 -1.75 -5.40 21.52
N ALA A 30 -2.72 -4.60 21.08
CA ALA A 30 -4.15 -4.93 21.12
C ALA A 30 -4.60 -5.86 19.97
N GLY A 31 -3.71 -6.21 19.05
CA GLY A 31 -4.06 -6.78 17.76
C GLY A 31 -4.72 -5.72 16.85
N ASN A 32 -4.48 -5.81 15.55
CA ASN A 32 -5.28 -5.04 14.60
C ASN A 32 -6.62 -5.78 14.54
N LEU A 33 -7.70 -5.18 15.06
CA LEU A 33 -9.07 -5.70 14.95
C LEU A 33 -9.53 -5.60 13.49
N LEU A 34 -8.93 -6.40 12.62
CA LEU A 34 -9.27 -6.53 11.22
C LEU A 34 -9.70 -7.98 11.00
N THR A 35 -10.91 -8.13 10.50
CA THR A 35 -11.38 -9.40 9.93
C THR A 35 -10.47 -9.79 8.75
N GLU A 36 -10.43 -11.07 8.43
CA GLU A 36 -9.69 -11.58 7.27
C GLU A 36 -10.11 -10.85 5.98
N ASP A 37 -11.41 -10.63 5.78
CA ASP A 37 -11.94 -9.89 4.64
C ASP A 37 -11.40 -8.44 4.55
N GLU A 38 -11.25 -7.76 5.68
CA GLU A 38 -10.67 -6.41 5.72
C GLU A 38 -9.17 -6.43 5.40
N GLN A 39 -8.45 -7.49 5.80
CA GLN A 39 -7.05 -7.68 5.42
C GLN A 39 -6.94 -7.88 3.90
N TRP A 40 -7.78 -8.73 3.32
CA TRP A 40 -7.82 -8.95 1.87
C TRP A 40 -8.18 -7.68 1.08
N ARG A 41 -9.21 -6.94 1.50
CA ARG A 41 -9.57 -5.65 0.86
C ARG A 41 -8.42 -4.64 0.88
N LYS A 42 -7.62 -4.62 1.95
CA LYS A 42 -6.42 -3.78 2.02
C LYS A 42 -5.35 -4.22 1.03
N LEU A 43 -5.12 -5.54 0.89
CA LEU A 43 -4.18 -6.08 -0.09
C LEU A 43 -4.65 -5.81 -1.53
N GLU A 44 -5.93 -6.01 -1.83
CA GLU A 44 -6.54 -5.70 -3.12
C GLU A 44 -6.32 -4.24 -3.52
N LEU A 45 -6.56 -3.31 -2.59
CA LEU A 45 -6.32 -1.88 -2.83
C LEU A 45 -4.85 -1.58 -3.15
N VAL A 46 -3.91 -2.22 -2.45
CA VAL A 46 -2.47 -2.08 -2.72
C VAL A 46 -2.14 -2.59 -4.12
N VAL A 47 -2.60 -3.80 -4.48
CA VAL A 47 -2.32 -4.41 -5.78
C VAL A 47 -2.93 -3.61 -6.92
N ASP A 48 -4.19 -3.19 -6.81
CA ASP A 48 -4.87 -2.38 -7.83
C ASP A 48 -4.18 -1.02 -8.02
N THR A 49 -3.78 -0.38 -6.91
CA THR A 49 -3.02 0.88 -6.98
C THR A 49 -1.66 0.69 -7.64
N ALA A 50 -0.93 -0.38 -7.29
CA ALA A 50 0.37 -0.66 -7.89
C ALA A 50 0.24 -0.93 -9.39
N ARG A 51 -0.76 -1.70 -9.82
CA ARG A 51 -1.01 -1.92 -11.26
C ARG A 51 -1.25 -0.62 -12.00
N LYS A 52 -2.01 0.32 -11.43
CA LYS A 52 -2.28 1.63 -12.04
C LYS A 52 -1.06 2.56 -12.08
N ALA A 53 -0.14 2.42 -11.14
CA ALA A 53 1.03 3.28 -11.03
C ALA A 53 2.23 2.80 -11.88
N TRP A 54 2.34 1.49 -12.15
CA TRP A 54 3.45 0.89 -12.90
C TRP A 54 3.02 0.18 -14.21
N SER A 55 1.85 0.52 -14.76
CA SER A 55 1.41 0.06 -16.08
C SER A 55 2.07 0.81 -17.24
#